data_AF-A0A0N1I1S0-F1
#
_entry.id   AF-A0A0N1I1S0-F1
#
_cell.length_a   1.000
_cell.length_b   1.000
_cell.length_c   1.000
_cell.angle_alpha   90.00
_cell.angle_beta   90.00
_cell.angle_gamma   90.00
#
_symmetry.space_group_name_H-M   'P 1'
#
loop_
_entity.id
_entity.type
_entity.pdbx_description
1 polymer ?
#
loop_
_entity_poly.entity_id
_entity_poly.type
_entity_poly.pdbx_seq_one_letter_code
_entity_poly.pdbx_strand_id
1 'polypeptide(L)'
;MTKLVRKLKQMAKKRAHRKTVQKRKVERAQRELERRNEQQSEKLEDEVDREMARLNGELENDANGTAKGNEEEATNAAVKRAVRIVGDLVLDAPVKKNKRQLTRKQAKRKEKMIDRGTAISDTLAKKWDHKKRRVKVRAQIRNEDLHN
;
A
#
# COMPACT_ATOMS: atom_id res chain seq x y z
N MET A 1 -33.58 15.06 41.44
CA MET A 1 -32.32 14.29 41.21
C MET A 1 -31.14 15.13 41.65
N THR A 2 -30.29 14.61 42.54
CA THR A 2 -29.08 15.33 42.96
C THR A 2 -28.11 15.53 41.78
N LYS A 3 -27.24 16.53 41.87
CA LYS A 3 -26.21 16.82 40.85
C LYS A 3 -25.36 15.58 40.54
N LEU A 4 -25.09 14.76 41.57
CA LEU A 4 -24.36 13.49 41.45
C LEU A 4 -25.09 12.47 40.57
N VAL A 5 -26.39 12.22 40.83
CA VAL A 5 -27.17 11.26 40.04
C VAL A 5 -27.29 11.71 38.59
N ARG A 6 -27.46 13.02 38.34
CA ARG A 6 -27.44 13.59 36.99
C ARG A 6 -26.10 13.35 36.29
N LYS A 7 -24.97 13.54 36.98
CA LYS A 7 -23.63 13.28 36.44
C LYS A 7 -23.42 11.80 36.12
N LEU A 8 -23.83 10.89 37.00
CA LEU A 8 -23.73 9.44 36.79
C LEU A 8 -24.55 8.99 35.57
N LYS A 9 -25.78 9.48 35.40
CA LYS A 9 -26.60 9.20 34.21
C LYS A 9 -25.95 9.72 32.92
N GLN A 10 -25.34 10.91 32.94
CA GLN A 10 -24.58 11.42 31.80
C GLN A 10 -23.36 10.56 31.48
N MET A 11 -22.62 10.11 32.50
CA MET A 11 -21.47 9.22 32.33
C MET A 11 -21.87 7.86 31.76
N ALA A 12 -22.99 7.28 32.24
CA ALA A 12 -23.56 6.05 31.70
C ALA A 12 -23.93 6.20 30.21
N LYS A 13 -24.60 7.31 29.84
CA LYS A 13 -24.95 7.61 28.43
C LYS A 13 -23.69 7.72 27.55
N LYS A 14 -22.65 8.40 28.02
CA LYS A 14 -21.36 8.51 27.30
C LYS A 14 -20.64 7.16 27.18
N ARG A 15 -20.70 6.32 28.23
CA ARG A 15 -20.11 4.97 28.21
C ARG A 15 -20.85 4.07 27.21
N ALA A 16 -22.18 4.10 27.21
CA ALA A 16 -23.01 3.36 26.24
C ALA A 16 -22.71 3.79 24.80
N HIS A 17 -22.63 5.10 24.53
CA HIS A 17 -22.29 5.61 23.20
C HIS A 17 -20.90 5.16 22.73
N ARG A 18 -19.89 5.20 23.62
CA ARG A 18 -18.55 4.70 23.28
C ARG A 18 -18.56 3.22 22.91
N LYS A 19 -19.30 2.39 23.66
CA LYS A 19 -19.45 0.96 23.38
C LYS A 19 -20.14 0.70 22.04
N THR A 20 -21.20 1.43 21.71
CA THR A 20 -21.91 1.27 20.42
C THR A 20 -21.07 1.74 19.24
N VAL A 21 -20.35 2.86 19.37
CA VAL A 21 -19.42 3.33 18.33
C VAL A 21 -18.30 2.31 18.11
N GLN A 22 -17.73 1.76 19.18
CA GLN A 22 -16.70 0.72 19.07
C GLN A 22 -17.24 -0.54 18.39
N LYS A 23 -18.44 -1.02 18.77
CA LYS A 23 -19.11 -2.15 18.10
C LYS A 23 -19.28 -1.89 16.60
N ARG A 24 -19.78 -0.71 16.22
CA ARG A 24 -19.96 -0.32 14.80
C ARG A 24 -18.63 -0.23 14.03
N LYS A 25 -17.53 0.14 14.69
CA LYS A 25 -16.20 0.17 14.06
C LYS A 25 -15.70 -1.25 13.79
N VAL A 26 -15.87 -2.15 14.76
CA VAL A 26 -15.51 -3.57 14.62
C VAL A 26 -16.35 -4.22 13.52
N GLU A 27 -17.66 -4.00 13.52
CA GLU A 27 -18.56 -4.54 12.49
C GLU A 27 -18.20 -4.04 11.08
N ARG A 28 -17.84 -2.77 10.93
CA ARG A 28 -17.36 -2.23 9.64
C ARG A 28 -16.07 -2.88 9.18
N ALA A 29 -15.11 -3.09 10.09
CA ALA A 29 -13.86 -3.77 9.76
C ALA A 29 -14.08 -5.24 9.37
N GLN A 30 -14.99 -5.93 10.07
CA GLN A 30 -15.36 -7.30 9.77
C GLN A 30 -16.05 -7.41 8.40
N ARG A 31 -17.04 -6.56 8.12
CA ARG A 31 -17.72 -6.52 6.82
C ARG A 31 -16.76 -6.20 5.67
N GLU A 32 -15.73 -5.37 5.90
CA GLU A 32 -14.70 -5.11 4.88
C GLU A 32 -13.81 -6.34 4.63
N LEU A 33 -13.53 -7.14 5.65
CA LEU A 33 -12.80 -8.41 5.50
C LEU A 33 -13.64 -9.45 4.76
N GLU A 34 -14.90 -9.64 5.15
CA GLU A 34 -15.85 -10.55 4.48
C GLU A 34 -15.96 -10.22 2.99
N ARG A 35 -16.18 -8.93 2.65
CA ARG A 35 -16.26 -8.50 1.24
C ARG A 35 -14.95 -8.72 0.46
N ARG A 36 -13.79 -8.69 1.13
CA ARG A 36 -12.51 -8.98 0.46
C ARG A 36 -12.36 -10.47 0.20
N ASN A 37 -12.81 -11.31 1.13
CA ASN A 37 -12.82 -12.76 0.96
C ASN A 37 -13.79 -13.16 -0.17
N GLU A 38 -15.00 -12.60 -0.21
CA GLU A 38 -15.96 -12.81 -1.30
C GLU A 38 -15.36 -12.42 -2.67
N GLN A 39 -14.72 -11.24 -2.76
CA GLN A 39 -14.03 -10.83 -3.99
C GLN A 39 -12.81 -11.69 -4.36
N GLN A 40 -12.29 -12.48 -3.43
CA GLN A 40 -11.22 -13.44 -3.71
C GLN A 40 -11.81 -14.78 -4.12
N SER A 41 -12.89 -15.25 -3.48
CA SER A 41 -13.59 -16.47 -3.90
C SER A 41 -14.17 -16.33 -5.30
N GLU A 42 -14.83 -15.21 -5.61
CA GLU A 42 -15.35 -14.93 -6.97
C GLU A 42 -14.24 -15.00 -8.04
N LYS A 43 -13.03 -14.51 -7.73
CA LYS A 43 -11.91 -14.59 -8.68
C LYS A 43 -11.36 -16.00 -8.84
N LEU A 44 -11.34 -16.77 -7.76
CA LEU A 44 -10.91 -18.15 -7.81
C LEU A 44 -11.93 -18.99 -8.59
N GLU A 45 -13.22 -18.73 -8.41
CA GLU A 45 -14.30 -19.32 -9.22
C GLU A 45 -14.13 -18.96 -10.70
N ASP A 46 -13.93 -17.68 -11.03
CA ASP A 46 -13.65 -17.25 -12.41
C ASP A 46 -12.39 -17.91 -13.01
N GLU A 47 -11.34 -18.12 -12.21
CA GLU A 47 -10.10 -18.79 -12.64
C GLU A 47 -10.33 -20.28 -12.87
N VAL A 48 -11.09 -20.94 -12.00
CA VAL A 48 -11.49 -22.35 -12.15
C VAL A 48 -12.36 -22.51 -13.40
N ASP A 49 -13.34 -21.65 -13.63
CA ASP A 49 -14.19 -21.71 -14.82
C ASP A 49 -13.38 -21.55 -16.11
N ARG A 50 -12.35 -20.67 -16.11
CA ARG A 50 -11.43 -20.54 -17.25
C ARG A 50 -10.56 -21.77 -17.46
N GLU A 51 -10.01 -22.35 -16.40
CA GLU A 51 -9.21 -23.59 -16.50
C GLU A 51 -10.07 -24.78 -16.93
N MET A 52 -11.31 -24.90 -16.44
CA MET A 52 -12.26 -25.92 -16.87
C MET A 52 -12.64 -25.74 -18.34
N ALA A 53 -12.86 -24.50 -18.80
CA ALA A 53 -13.09 -24.21 -20.21
C ALA A 53 -11.85 -24.53 -21.07
N ARG A 54 -10.64 -24.26 -20.55
CA ARG A 54 -9.38 -24.61 -21.22
C ARG A 54 -9.21 -26.13 -21.34
N LEU A 55 -9.42 -26.88 -20.26
CA LEU A 55 -9.32 -28.34 -20.26
C LEU A 55 -10.36 -28.98 -21.19
N ASN A 56 -11.60 -28.48 -21.20
CA ASN A 56 -12.62 -28.95 -22.12
C ASN A 56 -12.29 -28.61 -23.59
N GLY A 57 -11.71 -27.42 -23.85
CA GLY A 57 -11.24 -27.04 -25.19
C GLY A 57 -9.96 -27.77 -25.62
N GLU A 58 -9.07 -28.12 -24.70
CA GLU A 58 -7.91 -29.00 -24.97
C GLU A 58 -8.37 -30.44 -25.24
N LEU A 59 -9.44 -30.93 -24.60
CA LEU A 59 -10.06 -32.22 -24.93
C LEU A 59 -10.67 -32.25 -26.34
N GLU A 60 -11.20 -31.12 -26.82
CA GLU A 60 -11.69 -30.99 -28.21
C GLU A 60 -10.53 -30.84 -29.22
N ASN A 61 -9.41 -30.23 -28.85
CA ASN A 61 -8.24 -30.07 -29.70
C ASN A 61 -7.34 -31.31 -29.75
N ASP A 62 -7.29 -32.15 -28.71
CA ASP A 62 -6.60 -33.45 -28.76
C ASP A 62 -7.37 -34.50 -29.60
N ALA A 63 -8.63 -34.23 -29.93
CA ALA A 63 -9.40 -35.01 -30.90
C ALA A 63 -9.19 -34.54 -32.36
N ASN A 64 -8.50 -33.41 -32.60
CA ASN A 64 -8.35 -32.84 -33.94
C ASN A 64 -6.94 -32.25 -34.12
N GLY A 65 -6.03 -33.06 -34.67
CA GLY A 65 -4.61 -32.75 -34.73
C GLY A 65 -4.17 -31.56 -35.59
N THR A 66 -2.84 -31.46 -35.72
CA THR A 66 -2.01 -30.64 -36.64
C THR A 66 -1.55 -29.23 -36.21
N ALA A 67 -0.30 -29.20 -35.70
CA ALA A 67 0.90 -28.51 -36.24
C ALA A 67 0.93 -26.99 -36.57
N LYS A 68 2.13 -26.43 -36.29
CA LYS A 68 2.72 -25.12 -36.65
C LYS A 68 2.44 -24.00 -35.63
N GLY A 69 3.42 -23.43 -34.93
CA GLY A 69 4.78 -23.08 -35.33
C GLY A 69 4.79 -21.63 -35.78
N ASN A 70 5.25 -20.71 -34.92
CA ASN A 70 5.63 -19.34 -35.28
C ASN A 70 6.63 -18.80 -34.24
N GLU A 71 7.89 -19.21 -34.43
CA GLU A 71 9.03 -18.37 -34.10
C GLU A 71 9.14 -17.32 -35.21
N GLU A 72 8.82 -16.06 -34.94
CA GLU A 72 9.33 -14.89 -35.67
C GLU A 72 8.73 -13.61 -35.09
N GLU A 73 9.30 -13.10 -34.00
CA GLU A 73 9.05 -11.71 -33.58
C GLU A 73 10.22 -11.14 -32.74
N ALA A 74 11.46 -11.43 -33.16
CA ALA A 74 12.68 -10.98 -32.48
C ALA A 74 13.29 -9.68 -33.06
N THR A 75 12.62 -8.97 -33.97
CA THR A 75 13.22 -7.85 -34.74
C THR A 75 12.60 -6.47 -34.51
N ASN A 76 11.74 -6.30 -33.48
CA ASN A 76 11.14 -4.99 -33.15
C ASN A 76 11.68 -4.33 -31.86
N ALA A 77 12.81 -4.81 -31.33
CA ALA A 77 13.43 -4.27 -30.10
C ALA A 77 14.33 -3.03 -30.34
N ALA A 78 14.08 -2.24 -31.39
CA ALA A 78 14.65 -0.91 -31.55
C ALA A 78 13.97 0.09 -30.58
N VAL A 79 14.08 -0.18 -29.28
CA VAL A 79 13.69 0.74 -28.21
C VAL A 79 14.69 1.89 -28.21
N LYS A 80 14.31 2.99 -28.87
CA LYS A 80 14.93 4.35 -28.85
C LYS A 80 15.88 4.56 -27.65
N ARG A 81 17.16 4.20 -27.73
CA ARG A 81 18.10 4.39 -26.60
C ARG A 81 18.38 5.88 -26.44
N ALA A 82 18.14 6.42 -25.25
CA ALA A 82 18.43 7.82 -24.94
C ALA A 82 19.89 7.90 -24.51
N VAL A 83 20.77 8.35 -25.39
CA VAL A 83 22.20 8.42 -25.12
C VAL A 83 22.55 9.78 -24.51
N ARG A 84 23.32 9.82 -23.41
CA ARG A 84 23.82 11.07 -22.81
C ARG A 84 25.33 11.13 -22.99
N ILE A 85 25.80 12.17 -23.67
CA ILE A 85 27.23 12.41 -23.91
C ILE A 85 27.75 13.36 -22.84
N VAL A 86 28.85 13.01 -22.17
CA VAL A 86 29.60 13.86 -21.23
C VAL A 86 31.08 13.81 -21.60
N GLY A 87 31.60 14.87 -22.20
CA GLY A 87 32.94 14.84 -22.82
C GLY A 87 32.99 13.80 -23.93
N ASP A 88 34.00 12.92 -23.90
CA ASP A 88 34.15 11.81 -24.85
C ASP A 88 33.42 10.52 -24.42
N LEU A 89 32.72 10.54 -23.27
CA LEU A 89 32.05 9.36 -22.73
C LEU A 89 30.58 9.33 -23.15
N VAL A 90 30.20 8.24 -23.82
CA VAL A 90 28.84 7.96 -24.27
C VAL A 90 28.16 7.04 -23.25
N LEU A 91 27.23 7.59 -22.46
CA LEU A 91 26.49 6.84 -21.45
C LEU A 91 25.09 6.49 -21.96
N ASP A 92 24.72 5.21 -21.89
CA ASP A 92 23.36 4.77 -22.14
C ASP A 92 22.46 5.24 -20.98
N ALA A 93 21.65 6.27 -21.22
CA ALA A 93 20.70 6.77 -20.23
C ALA A 93 19.35 6.07 -20.41
N PRO A 94 18.68 5.67 -19.33
CA PRO A 94 17.35 5.08 -19.43
C PRO A 94 16.40 6.11 -20.05
N VAL A 95 15.79 5.73 -21.16
CA VAL A 95 14.74 6.51 -21.81
C VAL A 95 13.69 6.82 -20.77
N LYS A 96 13.50 8.10 -20.46
CA LYS A 96 12.40 8.54 -19.61
C LYS A 96 11.12 8.13 -20.33
N LYS A 97 10.54 7.00 -19.91
CA LYS A 97 9.24 6.53 -20.43
C LYS A 97 8.28 7.70 -20.24
N ASN A 98 7.67 8.17 -21.33
CA ASN A 98 6.59 9.16 -21.27
C ASN A 98 5.66 8.77 -20.13
N LYS A 99 5.28 9.74 -19.27
CA LYS A 99 4.41 9.53 -18.11
C LYS A 99 3.23 8.66 -18.58
N ARG A 100 3.27 7.36 -18.32
CA ARG A 100 2.13 6.47 -18.57
C ARG A 100 1.00 7.07 -17.77
N GLN A 101 -0.10 7.42 -18.44
CA GLN A 101 -1.28 7.93 -17.78
C GLN A 101 -1.72 6.85 -16.78
N LEU A 102 -1.49 7.12 -15.50
CA LEU A 102 -1.81 6.16 -14.45
C LEU A 102 -3.32 6.05 -14.40
N THR A 103 -3.83 4.82 -14.36
CA THR A 103 -5.26 4.63 -14.07
C THR A 103 -5.59 5.23 -12.71
N ARG A 104 -6.84 5.66 -12.51
CA ARG A 104 -7.29 6.25 -11.24
C ARG A 104 -6.95 5.38 -10.03
N LYS A 105 -7.04 4.04 -10.18
CA LYS A 105 -6.69 3.08 -9.12
C LYS A 105 -5.19 3.06 -8.81
N GLN A 106 -4.33 3.12 -9.82
CA GLN A 106 -2.88 3.17 -9.65
C GLN A 106 -2.44 4.50 -9.01
N ALA A 107 -3.02 5.62 -9.44
CA ALA A 107 -2.76 6.93 -8.83
C ALA A 107 -3.10 6.92 -7.32
N LYS A 108 -4.28 6.41 -6.96
CA LYS A 108 -4.71 6.30 -5.56
C LYS A 108 -3.82 5.36 -4.72
N ARG A 109 -3.30 4.27 -5.32
CA ARG A 109 -2.34 3.39 -4.62
C ARG A 109 -1.01 4.09 -4.38
N LYS A 110 -0.53 4.86 -5.36
CA LYS A 110 0.71 5.64 -5.25
C LYS A 110 0.59 6.73 -4.17
N GLU A 111 -0.53 7.44 -4.15
CA GLU A 111 -0.84 8.46 -3.13
C GLU A 111 -0.81 7.85 -1.72
N LYS A 112 -1.52 6.73 -1.50
CA LYS A 112 -1.48 6.01 -0.21
C LYS A 112 -0.09 5.54 0.21
N MET A 113 0.76 5.19 -0.75
CA MET A 113 2.13 4.80 -0.47
C MET A 113 2.97 6.01 -0.01
N ILE A 114 2.78 7.16 -0.66
CA ILE A 114 3.41 8.42 -0.29
C ILE A 114 2.95 8.85 1.11
N ASP A 115 1.64 8.80 1.40
CA ASP A 115 1.08 9.16 2.72
C ASP A 115 1.63 8.28 3.85
N ARG A 116 1.87 7.00 3.57
CA ARG A 116 2.54 6.10 4.53
C ARG A 116 3.99 6.49 4.74
N GLY A 117 4.69 6.85 3.66
CA GLY A 117 6.07 7.33 3.71
C GLY A 117 6.22 8.61 4.54
N THR A 118 5.33 9.58 4.35
CA THR A 118 5.32 10.83 5.13
C THR A 118 5.02 10.57 6.59
N ALA A 119 4.02 9.74 6.90
CA ALA A 119 3.72 9.36 8.29
C ALA A 119 4.91 8.70 9.00
N ILE A 120 5.64 7.80 8.32
CA ILE A 120 6.84 7.18 8.88
C ILE A 120 7.93 8.24 9.09
N SER A 121 8.18 9.09 8.10
CA SER A 121 9.15 10.19 8.21
C SER A 121 8.88 11.09 9.41
N ASP A 122 7.62 11.47 9.63
CA ASP A 122 7.22 12.30 10.78
C ASP A 122 7.49 11.62 12.12
N THR A 123 7.25 10.30 12.20
CA THR A 123 7.56 9.54 13.43
C THR A 123 9.05 9.46 13.70
N LEU A 124 9.87 9.30 12.66
CA LEU A 124 11.33 9.27 12.78
C LEU A 124 11.88 10.64 13.16
N ALA A 125 11.35 11.72 12.56
CA ALA A 125 11.71 13.10 12.91
C ALA A 125 11.42 13.39 14.40
N LYS A 126 10.24 13.00 14.91
CA LYS A 126 9.91 13.14 16.34
C LYS A 126 10.87 12.37 17.25
N LYS A 127 11.25 11.14 16.88
CA LYS A 127 12.23 10.35 17.64
C LYS A 127 13.61 11.03 17.66
N TRP A 128 14.01 11.59 16.53
CA TRP A 128 15.28 12.32 16.40
C TRP A 128 15.29 13.58 17.26
N ASP A 129 14.22 14.37 17.23
CA ASP A 129 14.10 15.58 18.06
C ASP A 129 14.11 15.25 19.56
N HIS A 130 13.43 14.16 19.95
CA HIS A 130 13.47 13.68 21.33
C HIS A 130 14.89 13.27 21.76
N LYS A 131 15.63 12.58 20.88
CA LYS A 131 17.04 12.23 21.13
C LYS A 131 17.89 13.50 21.30
N LYS A 132 17.75 14.48 20.41
CA LYS A 132 18.46 15.78 20.51
C LYS A 132 18.18 16.48 21.83
N ARG A 133 16.90 16.55 22.26
CA ARG A 133 16.53 17.14 23.55
C ARG A 133 17.18 16.41 24.73
N ARG A 134 17.15 15.07 24.73
CA ARG A 134 17.81 14.28 25.79
C ARG A 134 19.32 14.53 25.87
N VAL A 135 19.99 14.60 24.72
CA VAL A 135 21.42 14.90 24.65
C VAL A 135 21.69 16.30 25.22
N LYS A 136 20.89 17.30 24.82
CA LYS A 136 21.02 18.67 25.34
C LYS A 136 20.84 18.74 26.86
N VAL A 137 19.79 18.11 27.38
CA VAL A 137 19.52 18.08 28.83
C VAL A 137 20.66 17.40 29.59
N ARG A 138 21.17 16.27 29.09
CA ARG A 138 22.32 15.60 29.72
C ARG A 138 23.58 16.47 29.72
N ALA A 139 23.82 17.20 28.64
CA ALA A 139 24.95 18.13 28.57
C ALA A 139 24.79 19.29 29.55
N GLN A 140 23.56 19.82 29.72
CA GLN A 140 23.26 20.85 30.72
C GLN A 140 23.52 20.35 32.14
N ILE A 141 22.99 19.17 32.50
CA ILE A 141 23.21 18.56 33.82
C ILE A 141 24.70 18.36 34.08
N ARG A 142 25.44 17.78 33.12
CA ARG A 142 26.90 17.62 33.27
C ARG A 142 27.63 18.94 33.48
N ASN A 143 27.22 20.01 32.81
CA ASN A 143 27.83 21.32 32.98
C ASN A 143 27.47 21.95 34.34
N GLU A 144 26.23 21.78 34.80
CA GLU A 144 25.81 22.20 36.15
C GLU A 144 26.61 21.46 37.23
N ASP A 145 26.83 20.15 37.07
CA ASP A 145 27.65 19.32 37.97
C ASP A 145 29.15 19.71 37.97
N LEU A 146 29.66 20.37 36.92
CA LEU A 146 31.05 20.82 36.81
C LEU A 146 31.28 22.22 37.42
N HIS A 147 30.22 22.99 37.61
CA HIS A 147 30.27 24.36 38.13
C HIS A 147 29.79 24.48 39.59
N ASN A 148 29.32 23.38 40.18
CA ASN A 148 29.14 23.20 41.63
C ASN A 148 30.35 22.48 42.22
#